data_AF-A0A9P5E5X2-F1
#
_entry.id   AF-A0A9P5E5X2-F1
#
_cell.length_a   1.000
_cell.length_b   1.000
_cell.length_c   1.000
_cell.angle_alpha   90.00
_cell.angle_beta   90.00
_cell.angle_gamma   90.00
#
_symmetry.space_group_name_H-M   'P 1'
#
loop_
_entity.id
_entity.type
_entity.pdbx_description
1 polymer ?
#
loop_
_entity_poly.entity_id
_entity_poly.type
_entity_poly.pdbx_seq_one_letter_code
_entity_poly.pdbx_strand_id
1 'polypeptide(L)'
;MLNAGITKNSRPKRKKRPRPLPPDVTARNLAIEKQRRGELKEDFLELARLLPDLANTRRLTKVLIVNKSIEHVRQQREICIAAANDMQDIVDQNHQLVAEVNALRAQIGGASMPRAQVKPMSQALTQLAETKNHVFGTFPVGFGDNWAENYSQVQHETTREVESSTDNPYPPFVPQTGYNVAPGSRIRERT
;
A
#
# COMPACT_ATOMS: atom_id res chain seq x y z
N MET A 1 15.12 43.86 66.21
CA MET A 1 13.73 43.74 65.71
C MET A 1 13.78 43.17 64.29
N LEU A 2 13.10 42.03 64.09
CA LEU A 2 12.34 41.50 62.94
C LEU A 2 12.36 42.35 61.63
N ASN A 3 12.39 41.86 60.38
CA ASN A 3 12.15 40.55 59.75
C ASN A 3 12.80 40.54 58.35
N ALA A 4 13.47 39.45 57.97
CA ALA A 4 13.82 39.17 56.56
C ALA A 4 12.69 38.36 55.91
N GLY A 5 12.11 38.89 54.83
CA GLY A 5 11.06 38.23 54.06
C GLY A 5 11.60 37.02 53.31
N ILE A 6 11.23 35.82 53.76
CA ILE A 6 11.51 34.56 53.08
C ILE A 6 10.56 34.45 51.88
N THR A 7 11.09 34.64 50.67
CA THR A 7 10.37 34.32 49.43
C THR A 7 10.31 32.79 49.28
N LYS A 8 9.10 32.23 49.38
CA LYS A 8 8.86 30.79 49.20
C LYS A 8 9.01 30.44 47.70
N ASN A 9 10.10 29.74 47.36
CA ASN A 9 10.29 29.15 46.03
C ASN A 9 9.15 28.16 45.74
N SER A 10 8.27 28.50 44.78
CA SER A 10 7.21 27.63 44.30
C SER A 10 7.82 26.55 43.40
N ARG A 11 7.93 25.32 43.94
CA ARG A 11 8.33 24.17 43.11
C ARG A 11 7.30 23.98 41.98
N PRO A 12 7.73 23.75 40.73
CA PRO A 12 6.82 23.54 39.61
C PRO A 12 5.92 22.32 39.87
N LYS A 13 4.60 22.52 39.86
CA LYS A 13 3.61 21.46 40.01
C LYS A 13 3.78 20.46 38.86
N ARG A 14 4.27 19.26 39.17
CA ARG A 14 4.29 18.12 38.24
C ARG A 14 2.89 17.93 37.64
N LYS A 15 2.77 17.98 36.30
CA LYS A 15 1.52 17.68 35.58
C LYS A 15 1.02 16.32 36.06
N LYS A 16 -0.18 16.29 36.66
CA LYS A 16 -0.81 15.05 37.15
C LYS A 16 -0.98 14.11 35.95
N ARG A 17 -0.41 12.90 36.03
CA ARG A 17 -0.64 11.86 35.02
C ARG A 17 -2.16 11.63 34.92
N PRO A 18 -2.74 11.50 33.71
CA PRO A 18 -4.15 11.19 33.55
C PRO A 18 -4.52 9.95 34.38
N ARG A 19 -5.65 10.01 35.09
CA ARG A 19 -6.14 8.84 35.82
C ARG A 19 -6.41 7.71 34.81
N PRO A 20 -6.04 6.45 35.12
CA PRO A 20 -6.41 5.31 34.30
C PRO A 20 -7.92 5.28 34.06
N LEU A 21 -8.33 4.85 32.86
CA LEU A 21 -9.74 4.65 32.54
C LEU A 21 -10.35 3.58 33.46
N PRO A 22 -11.65 3.65 33.73
CA PRO A 22 -12.37 2.60 34.44
C PRO A 22 -12.16 1.21 33.81
N PRO A 23 -12.08 0.14 34.62
CA PRO A 23 -11.75 -1.21 34.13
C PRO A 23 -12.77 -1.74 33.10
N ASP A 24 -14.05 -1.45 33.27
CA ASP A 24 -15.13 -1.77 32.34
C ASP A 24 -14.94 -1.08 30.98
N VAL A 25 -14.55 0.20 30.97
CA VAL A 25 -14.23 0.94 29.74
C VAL A 25 -13.00 0.34 29.05
N THR A 26 -11.96 0.00 29.81
CA THR A 26 -10.76 -0.63 29.23
C THR A 26 -11.06 -2.02 28.65
N ALA A 27 -11.85 -2.83 29.35
CA ALA A 27 -12.23 -4.17 28.90
C ALA A 27 -13.10 -4.11 27.64
N ARG A 28 -14.09 -3.20 27.60
CA ARG A 28 -14.90 -2.95 26.42
C ARG A 28 -14.05 -2.53 25.23
N ASN A 29 -13.15 -1.55 25.41
CA ASN A 29 -12.28 -1.07 24.32
C ASN A 29 -11.34 -2.17 23.82
N LEU A 30 -10.79 -2.99 24.72
CA LEU A 30 -9.95 -4.13 24.34
C LEU A 30 -10.74 -5.18 23.55
N ALA A 31 -11.98 -5.45 23.94
CA ALA A 31 -12.86 -6.36 23.20
C ALA A 31 -13.15 -5.83 21.79
N ILE A 32 -13.51 -4.55 21.67
CA ILE A 32 -13.77 -3.88 20.39
C ILE A 32 -12.52 -3.92 19.50
N GLU A 33 -11.34 -3.54 20.02
CA GLU A 33 -10.11 -3.53 19.24
C GLU A 33 -9.66 -4.94 18.85
N LYS A 34 -9.88 -5.95 19.72
CA LYS A 34 -9.60 -7.36 19.39
C LYS A 34 -10.48 -7.82 18.23
N GLN A 35 -11.77 -7.47 18.25
CA GLN A 35 -12.69 -7.78 17.15
C GLN A 35 -12.23 -7.11 15.85
N ARG A 36 -11.96 -5.79 15.87
CA ARG A 36 -11.49 -5.03 14.70
C ARG A 36 -10.20 -5.61 14.10
N ARG A 37 -9.26 -6.04 14.95
CA ARG A 37 -8.03 -6.70 14.49
C ARG A 37 -8.27 -8.10 13.94
N GLY A 38 -9.26 -8.81 14.45
CA GLY A 38 -9.72 -10.09 13.93
C GLY A 38 -10.27 -9.95 12.52
N GLU A 39 -11.22 -9.03 12.33
CA GLU A 39 -11.84 -8.72 11.03
C GLU A 39 -10.78 -8.32 10.00
N LEU A 40 -9.91 -7.35 10.31
CA LEU A 40 -8.82 -6.94 9.42
C LEU A 40 -7.87 -8.09 9.06
N LYS A 41 -7.65 -9.04 9.98
CA LYS A 41 -6.81 -10.21 9.70
C LYS A 41 -7.50 -11.12 8.68
N GLU A 42 -8.80 -11.34 8.80
CA GLU A 42 -9.56 -12.14 7.83
C GLU A 42 -9.55 -11.46 6.45
N ASP A 43 -9.72 -10.14 6.37
CA ASP A 43 -9.62 -9.38 5.11
C ASP A 43 -8.26 -9.60 4.41
N PHE A 44 -7.15 -9.58 5.18
CA PHE A 44 -5.82 -9.88 4.63
C PHE A 44 -5.72 -11.31 4.07
N LEU A 45 -6.35 -12.29 4.72
CA LEU A 45 -6.33 -13.67 4.27
C LEU A 45 -7.19 -13.86 3.03
N GLU A 46 -8.36 -13.22 2.96
CA GLU A 46 -9.19 -13.22 1.76
C GLU A 46 -8.46 -12.59 0.58
N LEU A 47 -7.86 -11.41 0.77
CA LEU A 47 -7.04 -10.77 -0.25
C LEU A 47 -5.91 -11.67 -0.72
N ALA A 48 -5.21 -12.35 0.19
CA ALA A 48 -4.13 -13.26 -0.18
C ALA A 48 -4.60 -14.45 -1.04
N ARG A 49 -5.83 -14.96 -0.83
CA ARG A 49 -6.40 -16.06 -1.63
C ARG A 49 -6.70 -15.65 -3.07
N LEU A 50 -6.96 -14.37 -3.32
CA LEU A 50 -7.25 -13.84 -4.65
C LEU A 50 -5.98 -13.63 -5.49
N LEU A 51 -4.79 -13.70 -4.90
CA LEU A 51 -3.53 -13.38 -5.56
C LEU A 51 -2.82 -14.66 -6.05
N PRO A 52 -2.70 -14.87 -7.38
CA PRO A 52 -2.05 -16.07 -7.92
C PRO A 52 -0.62 -16.25 -7.41
N ASP A 53 0.14 -15.16 -7.31
CA ASP A 53 1.52 -15.13 -6.82
C ASP A 53 1.67 -15.66 -5.38
N LEU A 54 0.61 -15.59 -4.58
CA LEU A 54 0.64 -15.99 -3.17
C LEU A 54 0.17 -17.42 -2.94
N ALA A 55 -0.37 -18.10 -3.96
CA ALA A 55 -0.96 -19.43 -3.82
C ALA A 55 -0.04 -20.46 -3.14
N ASN A 56 1.26 -20.40 -3.42
CA ASN A 56 2.27 -21.31 -2.88
C ASN A 56 3.15 -20.67 -1.78
N THR A 57 2.81 -19.46 -1.32
CA THR A 57 3.65 -18.73 -0.37
C THR A 57 3.48 -19.28 1.04
N ARG A 58 4.56 -19.86 1.60
CA ARG A 58 4.55 -20.49 2.93
C ARG A 58 4.37 -19.50 4.10
N ARG A 59 4.88 -18.28 3.97
CA ARG A 59 4.83 -17.26 5.03
C ARG A 59 4.30 -15.95 4.49
N LEU A 60 3.08 -15.61 4.89
CA LEU A 60 2.44 -14.36 4.52
C LEU A 60 2.76 -13.28 5.56
N THR A 61 3.03 -12.07 5.08
CA THR A 61 3.10 -10.86 5.91
C THR A 61 2.14 -9.82 5.36
N LYS A 62 1.66 -8.90 6.20
CA LYS A 62 0.73 -7.84 5.77
C LYS A 62 1.32 -7.01 4.62
N VAL A 63 2.59 -6.62 4.75
CA VAL A 63 3.30 -5.85 3.72
C VAL A 63 3.40 -6.63 2.41
N LEU A 64 3.73 -7.93 2.47
CA LEU A 64 3.81 -8.76 1.27
C LEU A 64 2.45 -8.84 0.55
N ILE A 65 1.36 -9.08 1.29
CA ILE A 65 0.02 -9.17 0.72
C ILE A 65 -0.36 -7.85 0.03
N VAL A 66 -0.13 -6.71 0.68
CA VAL A 66 -0.44 -5.39 0.11
C VAL A 66 0.39 -5.09 -1.13
N ASN A 67 1.70 -5.35 -1.10
CA ASN A 67 2.55 -5.10 -2.26
C ASN A 67 2.14 -5.97 -3.44
N LYS A 68 1.86 -7.24 -3.19
CA LYS A 68 1.42 -8.18 -4.23
C LYS A 68 0.02 -7.89 -4.75
N SER A 69 -0.89 -7.37 -3.94
CA SER A 69 -2.19 -6.91 -4.43
C SER A 69 -2.07 -5.70 -5.34
N ILE A 70 -1.24 -4.71 -4.98
CA ILE A 70 -1.00 -3.53 -5.81
C ILE A 70 -0.38 -3.93 -7.15
N GLU A 71 0.62 -4.80 -7.13
CA GLU A 71 1.25 -5.35 -8.33
C GLU A 71 0.22 -6.06 -9.22
N HIS A 72 -0.57 -6.95 -8.64
CA HIS A 72 -1.57 -7.72 -9.38
C HIS A 72 -2.64 -6.83 -10.03
N VAL A 73 -3.17 -5.82 -9.30
CA VAL A 73 -4.16 -4.88 -9.85
C VAL A 73 -3.57 -4.06 -11.01
N ARG A 74 -2.31 -3.61 -10.89
CA ARG A 74 -1.62 -2.90 -11.98
C ARG A 74 -1.46 -3.81 -13.20
N GLN A 75 -0.98 -5.03 -13.02
CA GLN A 75 -0.80 -5.99 -14.12
C GLN A 75 -2.13 -6.32 -14.81
N GLN A 76 -3.20 -6.59 -14.04
CA GLN A 76 -4.53 -6.85 -14.60
C GLN A 76 -5.02 -5.67 -15.44
N ARG A 77 -4.80 -4.43 -14.98
CA ARG A 77 -5.16 -3.24 -15.76
C ARG A 77 -4.43 -3.18 -17.10
N GLU A 78 -3.11 -3.38 -17.10
CA GLU A 78 -2.33 -3.32 -18.33
C GLU A 78 -2.73 -4.42 -19.31
N ILE A 79 -3.03 -5.64 -18.82
CA ILE A 79 -3.58 -6.73 -19.62
C ILE A 79 -4.94 -6.34 -20.23
N CYS A 80 -5.83 -5.76 -19.43
CA CYS A 80 -7.14 -5.32 -19.93
C CYS A 80 -7.02 -4.25 -21.01
N ILE A 81 -6.07 -3.32 -20.89
CA ILE A 81 -5.83 -2.27 -21.90
C ILE A 81 -5.27 -2.88 -23.18
N ALA A 82 -4.28 -3.78 -23.07
CA ALA A 82 -3.73 -4.48 -24.24
C ALA A 82 -4.83 -5.28 -24.96
N ALA A 83 -5.59 -6.08 -24.21
CA ALA A 83 -6.69 -6.87 -24.76
C ALA A 83 -7.79 -5.99 -25.39
N ALA A 84 -8.09 -4.83 -24.80
CA ALA A 84 -9.04 -3.87 -25.38
C ALA A 84 -8.57 -3.33 -26.75
N ASN A 85 -7.27 -3.06 -26.89
CA ASN A 85 -6.70 -2.60 -28.16
C ASN A 85 -6.75 -3.72 -29.20
N ASP A 86 -6.28 -4.93 -28.87
CA ASP A 86 -6.30 -6.08 -29.77
C ASP A 86 -7.73 -6.40 -30.25
N MET A 87 -8.72 -6.27 -29.37
CA MET A 87 -10.12 -6.47 -29.73
C MET A 87 -10.66 -5.39 -30.66
N GLN A 88 -10.24 -4.13 -30.49
CA GLN A 88 -10.63 -3.06 -31.41
C GLN A 88 -10.09 -3.35 -32.82
N ASP A 89 -8.83 -3.80 -32.92
CA ASP A 89 -8.23 -4.18 -34.20
C ASP A 89 -9.01 -5.32 -34.87
N ILE A 90 -9.43 -6.34 -34.09
CA ILE A 90 -10.25 -7.44 -34.60
C ILE A 90 -11.63 -6.95 -35.08
N VAL A 91 -12.26 -6.02 -34.35
CA VAL A 91 -13.54 -5.42 -34.74
C VAL A 91 -13.39 -4.65 -36.06
N ASP A 92 -12.34 -3.85 -36.19
CA ASP A 92 -12.08 -3.05 -37.39
C ASP A 92 -11.79 -3.95 -38.60
N GLN A 93 -11.00 -5.01 -38.42
CA GLN A 93 -10.78 -6.02 -39.46
C GLN A 93 -12.07 -6.73 -39.87
N ASN A 94 -12.95 -7.07 -38.91
CA ASN A 94 -14.24 -7.67 -39.22
C ASN A 94 -15.12 -6.69 -40.02
N HIS A 95 -15.13 -5.41 -39.66
CA HIS A 95 -15.85 -4.39 -40.43
C HIS A 95 -15.34 -4.31 -41.88
N GLN A 96 -14.02 -4.33 -42.08
CA GLN A 96 -13.39 -4.32 -43.40
C GLN A 96 -13.77 -5.56 -44.22
N LEU A 97 -13.65 -6.76 -43.63
CA LEU A 97 -14.02 -8.01 -44.28
C LEU A 97 -15.50 -8.06 -44.66
N VAL A 98 -16.40 -7.58 -43.80
CA VAL A 98 -17.84 -7.48 -44.10
C VAL A 98 -18.08 -6.53 -45.27
N ALA A 99 -17.37 -5.41 -45.34
CA ALA A 99 -17.45 -4.47 -46.46
C ALA A 99 -16.96 -5.09 -47.77
N GLU A 100 -15.81 -5.77 -47.76
CA GLU A 100 -15.24 -6.47 -48.92
C GLU A 100 -16.16 -7.59 -49.41
N VAL A 101 -16.67 -8.43 -48.51
CA VAL A 101 -17.62 -9.50 -48.85
C VAL A 101 -18.88 -8.92 -49.47
N ASN A 102 -19.39 -7.82 -48.93
CA ASN A 102 -20.57 -7.16 -49.48
C ASN A 102 -20.28 -6.55 -50.86
N ALA A 103 -19.10 -5.98 -51.09
CA ALA A 103 -18.68 -5.47 -52.39
C ALA A 103 -18.55 -6.59 -53.43
N LEU A 104 -17.97 -7.74 -53.06
CA LEU A 104 -17.87 -8.92 -53.94
C LEU A 104 -19.25 -9.52 -54.27
N ARG A 105 -20.14 -9.63 -53.27
CA ARG A 105 -21.52 -10.10 -53.49
C ARG A 105 -22.28 -9.21 -54.46
N ALA A 106 -22.09 -7.89 -54.36
CA ALA A 106 -22.71 -6.93 -55.28
C ALA A 106 -22.20 -7.11 -56.72
N GLN A 107 -20.93 -7.46 -56.91
CA GLN A 107 -20.34 -7.71 -58.24
C GLN A 107 -20.82 -9.04 -58.86
N ILE A 108 -20.90 -10.12 -58.07
CA ILE A 108 -21.16 -11.47 -58.60
C ILE A 108 -22.64 -11.79 -58.70
N GLY A 109 -23.44 -11.46 -57.67
CA GLY A 109 -24.83 -11.93 -57.54
C GLY A 109 -25.91 -10.85 -57.63
N GLY A 110 -25.52 -9.59 -57.88
CA GLY A 110 -26.44 -8.46 -57.96
C GLY A 110 -27.21 -8.18 -56.66
N ALA A 111 -28.29 -7.39 -56.75
CA ALA A 111 -29.06 -6.91 -55.59
C ALA A 111 -29.81 -8.02 -54.80
N SER A 112 -29.84 -9.25 -55.30
CA SER A 112 -30.56 -10.38 -54.66
C SER A 112 -29.76 -11.09 -53.57
N MET A 113 -28.44 -10.86 -53.46
CA MET A 113 -27.61 -11.52 -52.46
C MET A 113 -27.73 -10.82 -51.09
N PRO A 114 -27.97 -11.56 -49.99
CA PRO A 114 -28.03 -10.99 -48.65
C PRO A 114 -26.73 -10.28 -48.25
N ARG A 115 -26.83 -9.08 -47.67
CA ARG A 115 -25.68 -8.38 -47.09
C ARG A 115 -25.25 -9.04 -45.79
N ALA A 116 -23.96 -9.29 -45.64
CA ALA A 116 -23.37 -9.63 -44.36
C ALA A 116 -23.47 -8.42 -43.41
N GLN A 117 -23.74 -8.69 -42.13
CA GLN A 117 -23.78 -7.68 -41.08
C GLN A 117 -22.63 -7.94 -40.10
N VAL A 118 -22.08 -6.85 -39.57
CA VAL A 118 -21.12 -6.94 -38.49
C VAL A 118 -21.85 -7.37 -37.22
N LYS A 119 -21.27 -8.33 -36.50
CA LYS A 119 -21.75 -8.68 -35.16
C LYS A 119 -21.47 -7.54 -34.18
N PRO A 120 -22.47 -7.03 -33.45
CA PRO A 120 -22.25 -5.97 -32.47
C PRO A 120 -21.34 -6.46 -31.34
N MET A 121 -20.54 -5.55 -30.78
CA MET A 121 -19.73 -5.83 -29.60
C MET A 121 -20.63 -6.21 -28.43
N SER A 122 -20.20 -7.19 -27.63
CA SER A 122 -20.89 -7.54 -26.40
C SER A 122 -20.63 -6.49 -25.32
N GLN A 123 -21.53 -6.38 -24.35
CA GLN A 123 -21.39 -5.46 -23.22
C GLN A 123 -20.07 -5.65 -22.45
N ALA A 124 -19.59 -6.89 -22.36
CA ALA A 124 -18.30 -7.20 -21.72
C ALA A 124 -17.12 -6.59 -22.48
N LEU A 125 -17.16 -6.58 -23.82
CA LEU A 125 -16.12 -5.97 -24.64
C LEU A 125 -16.13 -4.44 -24.50
N THR A 126 -17.33 -3.85 -24.40
CA THR A 126 -17.47 -2.41 -24.16
C THR A 126 -16.86 -2.01 -22.80
N GLN A 127 -17.15 -2.75 -21.74
CA GLN A 127 -16.55 -2.52 -20.41
C GLN A 127 -15.03 -2.69 -20.44
N LEU A 128 -14.51 -3.68 -21.17
CA LEU A 128 -13.07 -3.86 -21.32
C LEU A 128 -12.44 -2.62 -21.99
N ALA A 129 -13.05 -2.12 -23.07
CA ALA A 129 -12.60 -0.92 -23.78
C ALA A 129 -12.61 0.35 -22.92
N GLU A 130 -13.51 0.44 -21.94
CA GLU A 130 -13.56 1.54 -20.96
C GLU A 130 -12.39 1.52 -19.96
N THR A 131 -11.67 0.40 -19.81
CA THR A 131 -10.58 0.27 -18.83
C THR A 131 -9.50 1.32 -18.98
N LYS A 132 -9.23 1.77 -20.22
CA LYS A 132 -8.25 2.83 -20.51
C LYS A 132 -8.66 4.20 -19.96
N ASN A 133 -9.96 4.42 -19.76
CA ASN A 133 -10.55 5.68 -19.31
C ASN A 133 -10.77 5.71 -17.79
N HIS A 134 -10.45 4.64 -17.07
CA HIS A 134 -10.59 4.63 -15.61
C HIS A 134 -9.71 5.71 -14.96
N VAL A 135 -10.35 6.54 -14.14
CA VAL A 135 -9.70 7.60 -13.35
C VAL A 135 -9.36 7.03 -11.98
N PHE A 136 -8.09 7.19 -11.56
CA PHE A 136 -7.63 6.78 -10.24
C PHE A 136 -7.54 7.99 -9.31
N GLY A 137 -7.81 7.76 -8.03
CA GLY A 137 -7.77 8.81 -7.01
C GLY A 137 -6.37 9.39 -6.85
N THR A 138 -6.31 10.72 -6.73
CA THR A 138 -5.16 11.44 -6.18
C THR A 138 -5.54 11.87 -4.77
N PHE A 139 -4.61 11.75 -3.82
CA PHE A 139 -4.90 11.99 -2.40
C PHE A 139 -3.97 13.07 -1.85
N PRO A 140 -4.16 14.35 -2.25
CA PRO A 140 -3.23 15.43 -1.90
C PRO A 140 -3.24 15.81 -0.41
N VAL A 141 -4.28 15.44 0.34
CA VAL A 141 -4.44 15.74 1.77
C VAL A 141 -4.44 14.45 2.58
N GLY A 142 -3.48 14.26 3.49
CA GLY A 142 -3.40 13.11 4.40
C GLY A 142 -2.43 12.01 3.98
N PHE A 143 -2.86 10.75 4.07
CA PHE A 143 -2.10 9.49 3.82
C PHE A 143 -1.60 9.30 2.36
N GLY A 144 -1.58 10.35 1.53
CA GLY A 144 -1.34 10.27 0.09
C GLY A 144 -0.04 10.91 -0.41
N ASP A 145 -0.08 11.42 -1.64
CA ASP A 145 1.06 11.66 -2.55
C ASP A 145 2.19 12.56 -2.00
N ASN A 146 1.93 13.31 -0.92
CA ASN A 146 2.88 14.21 -0.25
C ASN A 146 3.45 13.64 1.08
N TRP A 147 3.20 12.37 1.41
CA TRP A 147 3.61 11.78 2.69
C TRP A 147 5.13 11.84 2.94
N ALA A 148 5.95 11.69 1.90
CA ALA A 148 7.41 11.71 2.02
C ALA A 148 7.99 13.10 2.38
N GLU A 149 7.32 14.18 1.97
CA GLU A 149 7.75 15.55 2.26
C GLU A 149 7.56 15.87 3.76
N ASN A 150 6.41 15.47 4.31
CA ASN A 150 6.11 15.66 5.73
C ASN A 150 7.00 14.82 6.66
N TYR A 151 7.39 13.60 6.25
CA TYR A 151 8.28 12.75 7.06
C TYR A 151 9.69 13.33 7.20
N SER A 152 10.18 13.98 6.14
CA SER A 152 11.50 14.63 6.13
C SER A 152 11.51 15.90 7.01
N GLN A 153 10.40 16.65 7.01
CA GLN A 153 10.26 17.87 7.81
C GLN A 153 10.23 17.59 9.33
N VAL A 154 9.55 16.52 9.75
CA VAL A 154 9.49 16.10 11.16
C VAL A 154 10.85 15.61 11.69
N GLN A 155 11.69 15.00 10.86
CA GLN A 155 13.05 14.63 11.27
C GLN A 155 13.97 15.85 11.43
N HIS A 156 13.87 16.86 10.55
CA HIS A 156 14.67 18.08 10.67
C HIS A 156 14.28 18.97 11.86
N GLU A 157 13.02 18.97 12.29
CA GLU A 157 12.60 19.66 13.53
C GLU A 157 13.07 18.91 14.78
N THR A 158 13.02 17.57 14.78
CA THR A 158 13.51 16.75 15.90
C THR A 158 15.03 16.89 16.10
N THR A 159 15.82 17.07 15.03
CA THR A 159 17.26 17.32 15.14
C THR A 159 17.59 18.71 15.68
N ARG A 160 16.79 19.74 15.36
CA ARG A 160 17.02 21.12 15.85
C ARG A 160 16.69 21.30 17.33
N GLU A 161 15.73 20.56 17.89
CA GLU A 161 15.43 20.65 19.32
C GLU A 161 16.48 19.95 20.21
N VAL A 162 17.23 18.97 19.68
CA VAL A 162 18.28 18.26 20.42
C VAL A 162 19.58 19.08 20.54
N GLU A 163 19.83 20.04 19.65
CA GLU A 163 21.03 20.89 19.70
C GLU A 163 20.95 22.07 20.69
N SER A 164 19.79 22.34 21.30
CA SER A 164 19.59 23.47 22.23
C SER A 164 19.67 23.11 23.72
N SER A 165 19.97 21.86 24.09
CA SER A 165 20.11 21.45 25.50
C SER A 165 21.53 21.01 25.80
N THR A 166 22.43 21.98 25.96
CA THR A 166 23.74 21.78 26.59
C THR A 166 23.55 21.54 28.09
N ASP A 167 23.34 20.29 28.47
CA ASP A 167 23.75 19.72 29.77
C ASP A 167 23.54 18.21 29.73
N ASN A 168 24.48 17.50 29.11
CA ASN A 168 24.54 16.04 29.18
C ASN A 168 25.82 15.63 29.96
N PRO A 169 25.70 15.04 31.16
CA PRO A 169 26.86 14.74 32.02
C PRO A 169 27.51 13.38 31.73
N TYR A 170 27.40 12.84 30.50
CA TYR A 170 28.02 11.55 30.15
C TYR A 170 29.12 11.72 29.09
N PRO A 171 30.30 11.10 29.28
CA PRO A 171 31.39 11.20 28.32
C PRO A 171 31.07 10.43 27.03
N PRO A 172 31.57 10.88 25.87
CA PRO A 172 31.33 10.25 24.59
C PRO A 172 31.99 8.86 24.50
N PHE A 173 31.27 7.92 23.92
CA PHE A 173 31.72 6.55 23.68
C PHE A 173 32.84 6.54 22.64
N VAL A 174 34.01 6.00 22.99
CA VAL A 174 35.15 5.85 22.07
C VAL A 174 35.00 4.52 21.32
N PRO A 175 34.96 4.50 19.98
CA PRO A 175 34.91 3.26 19.22
C PRO A 175 36.29 2.62 19.19
N GLN A 176 36.46 1.45 19.83
CA GLN A 176 37.68 0.66 19.66
C GLN A 176 37.64 -0.10 18.34
N THR A 177 38.48 0.35 17.41
CA THR A 177 38.90 -0.41 16.23
C THR A 177 40.11 -1.26 16.62
N GLY A 178 40.14 -2.53 16.23
CA GLY A 178 41.29 -3.40 16.52
C GLY A 178 40.99 -4.88 16.37
N TYR A 179 41.04 -5.37 15.14
CA TYR A 179 41.12 -6.78 14.81
C TYR A 179 42.39 -7.39 15.40
N ASN A 180 42.27 -8.51 16.12
CA ASN A 180 43.35 -9.49 16.21
C ASN A 180 42.73 -10.90 16.21
N VAL A 181 43.02 -11.60 15.13
CA VAL A 181 42.76 -13.03 14.91
C VAL A 181 43.91 -13.83 15.53
N ALA A 182 43.61 -14.91 16.23
CA ALA A 182 44.22 -16.26 16.14
C ALA A 182 43.85 -17.11 17.41
N PRO A 183 44.14 -18.43 17.48
CA PRO A 183 43.23 -19.47 16.98
C PRO A 183 42.90 -20.57 18.02
N GLY A 184 41.75 -21.23 17.83
CA GLY A 184 41.58 -22.66 18.10
C GLY A 184 41.33 -23.14 19.54
N SER A 185 40.13 -23.70 19.78
CA SER A 185 39.98 -24.94 20.57
C SER A 185 38.54 -25.49 20.52
N ARG A 186 38.37 -26.51 19.66
CA ARG A 186 37.80 -27.85 19.94
C ARG A 186 36.49 -27.99 20.78
N ILE A 187 35.43 -28.38 20.07
CA ILE A 187 34.43 -29.45 20.33
C ILE A 187 33.92 -29.65 21.77
N ARG A 188 32.58 -29.62 21.93
CA ARG A 188 31.80 -30.68 22.61
C ARG A 188 30.30 -30.58 22.29
N GLU A 189 29.82 -31.55 21.53
CA GLU A 189 28.42 -31.97 21.50
C GLU A 189 28.01 -32.53 22.86
N ARG A 190 26.77 -32.25 23.28
CA ARG A 190 26.03 -33.09 24.23
C ARG A 190 24.56 -33.13 23.82
N THR A 191 24.18 -34.31 23.33
CA THR A 191 22.96 -35.09 23.65
C THR A 191 21.77 -34.35 24.22
#